data_AF-A0A2K5WN19-F1
#
_entry.id   AF-A0A2K5WN19-F1
#
_cell.length_a   1.000
_cell.length_b   1.000
_cell.length_c   1.000
_cell.angle_alpha   90.00
_cell.angle_beta   90.00
_cell.angle_gamma   90.00
#
_symmetry.space_group_name_H-M   'P 1'
#
loop_
_entity.id
_entity.type
_entity.pdbx_description
1 polymer ?
#
loop_
_entity_poly.entity_id
_entity_poly.type
_entity_poly.pdbx_seq_one_letter_code
_entity_poly.pdbx_strand_id
1 'polypeptide(L)'
;MFKRQKSLASERKRGLFSQRATRFILRDDMRNFHFLSKLVLSAGPLKPTPAVKHSKTTHFEIEILDAQTRKQICILDKVTQSSTIHDVKQKFHKACPKWYPSRVGLQLECGGPFLKDYITIQSIAASSIVTLYATDLGQQVSWTTVFLAEYTGPLLIYLLFYLRIPCIYDGKESARRLRHPVVHLACFCHCIHYIRYLLETLFVHKVSAGHTPLKNLITSCAFYWGFTSWIAYYINHPLYTPPSFGNRQITVSAINFLICEAGNHFINVMLSHPNHTGNNACFPSPNYNPFTWMFFLVSCPNYTYEIGSWISFTVMTQTLPGGLTA
;
A
#
# COMPACT_ATOMS: atom_id res chain seq x y z
N MET A 1 -8.40 -66.13 -25.13
CA MET A 1 -8.13 -67.58 -25.11
C MET A 1 -6.99 -67.82 -24.12
N PHE A 2 -7.28 -68.54 -23.02
CA PHE A 2 -6.37 -69.24 -22.06
C PHE A 2 -5.31 -68.43 -21.26
N LYS A 3 -5.52 -68.30 -19.93
CA LYS A 3 -4.88 -69.03 -18.78
C LYS A 3 -3.43 -68.57 -18.50
N ARG A 4 -3.09 -67.94 -17.37
CA ARG A 4 -3.12 -68.33 -15.93
C ARG A 4 -2.11 -69.45 -15.56
N GLN A 5 -1.14 -69.08 -14.73
CA GLN A 5 -0.61 -69.87 -13.60
C GLN A 5 -0.62 -68.93 -12.37
N LYS A 6 -1.38 -69.12 -11.27
CA LYS A 6 -1.40 -70.19 -10.24
C LYS A 6 0.00 -70.40 -9.62
N SER A 7 0.19 -70.51 -8.30
CA SER A 7 -0.69 -70.69 -7.13
C SER A 7 0.20 -70.69 -5.87
N LEU A 8 -0.29 -70.38 -4.65
CA LEU A 8 -0.63 -71.31 -3.54
C LEU A 8 -0.46 -70.46 -2.26
N ALA A 9 -1.17 -70.56 -1.13
CA ALA A 9 -2.28 -71.36 -0.60
C ALA A 9 -2.83 -70.51 0.60
N SER A 10 -4.15 -70.32 0.80
CA SER A 10 -5.04 -71.15 1.66
C SER A 10 -4.45 -71.38 3.06
N GLU A 11 -5.04 -70.99 4.19
CA GLU A 11 -6.39 -71.26 4.74
C GLU A 11 -6.72 -70.13 5.76
N ARG A 12 -7.96 -69.71 6.07
CA ARG A 12 -9.07 -70.52 6.60
C ARG A 12 -10.37 -69.71 6.56
N LYS A 13 -11.41 -70.34 5.98
CA LYS A 13 -12.87 -70.03 6.10
C LYS A 13 -13.29 -69.97 7.59
N ARG A 14 -14.40 -69.36 8.06
CA ARG A 14 -15.78 -69.38 7.53
C ARG A 14 -16.71 -68.57 8.46
N GLY A 15 -17.69 -67.88 7.85
CA GLY A 15 -19.08 -67.73 8.35
C GLY A 15 -19.40 -66.45 9.14
N LEU A 16 -20.54 -65.79 8.98
CA LEU A 16 -21.72 -65.98 8.12
C LEU A 16 -22.46 -64.62 8.03
N PHE A 17 -23.03 -64.34 6.86
CA PHE A 17 -24.29 -63.60 6.59
C PHE A 17 -24.85 -62.66 7.67
N SER A 18 -24.88 -61.36 7.40
CA SER A 18 -26.05 -60.64 6.84
C SER A 18 -27.27 -60.55 7.78
N GLN A 19 -27.42 -59.40 8.43
CA GLN A 19 -28.71 -58.72 8.68
C GLN A 19 -28.38 -57.26 9.05
N ARG A 20 -28.62 -56.33 8.13
CA ARG A 20 -29.80 -55.45 8.12
C ARG A 20 -29.78 -54.37 9.21
N ALA A 21 -29.24 -53.23 8.79
CA ALA A 21 -29.88 -51.91 8.86
C ALA A 21 -30.34 -51.36 10.24
N THR A 22 -29.65 -50.27 10.62
CA THR A 22 -30.16 -49.01 11.22
C THR A 22 -30.53 -48.94 12.71
N ARG A 23 -29.98 -47.88 13.32
CA ARG A 23 -30.38 -47.14 14.54
C ARG A 23 -30.12 -47.81 15.89
N PHE A 24 -29.53 -47.01 16.78
CA PHE A 24 -29.87 -46.73 18.19
C PHE A 24 -28.57 -46.19 18.84
N ILE A 25 -28.42 -44.87 19.04
CA ILE A 25 -28.94 -44.08 20.17
C ILE A 25 -28.78 -44.84 21.51
N LEU A 26 -27.87 -44.28 22.30
CA LEU A 26 -27.87 -44.15 23.77
C LEU A 26 -28.07 -45.44 24.59
N ARG A 27 -26.99 -45.89 25.25
CA ARG A 27 -27.11 -46.35 26.62
C ARG A 27 -25.89 -45.99 27.43
N ASP A 28 -26.16 -45.14 28.40
CA ASP A 28 -25.40 -44.79 29.58
C ASP A 28 -24.69 -46.01 30.18
N ASP A 29 -23.41 -45.87 30.57
CA ASP A 29 -23.04 -46.37 31.90
C ASP A 29 -21.71 -45.79 32.41
N MET A 30 -21.84 -45.29 33.63
CA MET A 30 -20.80 -44.80 34.50
C MET A 30 -19.71 -45.84 34.73
N ARG A 31 -18.47 -45.52 34.36
CA ARG A 31 -17.24 -45.86 35.11
C ARG A 31 -16.05 -45.28 34.36
N ASN A 32 -15.42 -44.26 34.94
CA ASN A 32 -13.95 -44.20 35.03
C ASN A 32 -13.51 -42.99 35.86
N PHE A 33 -13.71 -43.10 37.18
CA PHE A 33 -13.03 -42.26 38.17
C PHE A 33 -11.50 -42.27 38.02
N HIS A 34 -10.94 -43.26 37.32
CA HIS A 34 -9.52 -43.37 36.98
C HIS A 34 -8.98 -42.27 36.06
N PHE A 35 -9.84 -41.60 35.29
CA PHE A 35 -9.38 -40.51 34.39
C PHE A 35 -9.09 -39.21 35.15
N LEU A 36 -9.85 -38.94 36.21
CA LEU A 36 -9.65 -37.76 37.07
C LEU A 36 -8.41 -37.91 37.97
N SER A 37 -8.13 -39.12 38.48
CA SER A 37 -6.95 -39.35 39.32
C SER A 37 -5.64 -39.17 38.54
N LYS A 38 -5.61 -39.56 37.25
CA LYS A 38 -4.45 -39.33 36.37
C LYS A 38 -4.23 -37.85 36.03
N LEU A 39 -5.29 -37.05 35.95
CA LEU A 39 -5.18 -35.62 35.67
C LEU A 39 -4.60 -34.85 36.86
N VAL A 40 -4.99 -35.21 38.09
CA VAL A 40 -4.52 -34.55 39.32
C VAL A 40 -3.08 -34.94 39.68
N LEU A 41 -2.67 -36.19 39.40
CA LEU A 41 -1.31 -36.66 39.68
C LEU A 41 -0.27 -36.27 38.61
N SER A 42 -0.70 -35.71 37.47
CA SER A 42 0.17 -35.14 36.42
C SER A 42 0.54 -33.67 36.68
N ALA A 43 -0.01 -33.05 37.73
CA ALA A 43 0.37 -31.70 38.13
C ALA A 43 1.76 -31.76 38.80
N GLY A 44 2.80 -31.51 38.00
CA GLY A 44 4.17 -31.34 38.51
C GLY A 44 4.25 -30.22 39.58
N PRO A 45 5.36 -30.15 40.33
CA PRO A 45 5.48 -29.18 41.42
C PRO A 45 5.30 -27.75 40.89
N LEU A 46 4.59 -26.92 41.67
CA LEU A 46 4.43 -25.49 41.42
C LEU A 46 5.81 -24.87 41.22
N LYS A 47 6.15 -24.56 39.97
CA LYS A 47 7.27 -23.67 39.65
C LYS A 47 7.04 -22.39 40.45
N PRO A 48 8.02 -21.90 41.21
CA PRO A 48 7.89 -20.59 41.82
C PRO A 48 7.62 -19.59 40.69
N THR A 49 6.48 -18.91 40.79
CA THR A 49 6.15 -17.78 39.94
C THR A 49 7.38 -16.88 39.92
N PRO A 50 7.97 -16.54 38.75
CA PRO A 50 9.00 -15.51 38.75
C PRO A 50 8.33 -14.28 39.36
N ALA A 51 8.82 -13.85 40.52
CA ALA A 51 8.37 -12.63 41.13
C ALA A 51 8.40 -11.56 40.04
N VAL A 52 7.23 -11.04 39.69
CA VAL A 52 7.14 -9.88 38.80
C VAL A 52 7.96 -8.82 39.51
N LYS A 53 9.18 -8.58 39.02
CA LYS A 53 9.92 -7.38 39.39
C LYS A 53 8.96 -6.26 39.05
N HIS A 54 8.40 -5.61 40.07
CA HIS A 54 7.84 -4.28 39.91
C HIS A 54 8.99 -3.39 39.47
N SER A 55 9.25 -3.39 38.16
CA SER A 55 9.98 -2.33 37.50
C SER A 55 9.31 -1.06 37.98
N LYS A 56 9.99 -0.26 38.79
CA LYS A 56 9.52 1.09 39.13
C LYS A 56 9.27 1.79 37.80
N THR A 57 8.00 1.94 37.43
CA THR A 57 7.63 2.64 36.20
C THR A 57 8.00 4.10 36.41
N THR A 58 9.18 4.46 35.93
CA THR A 58 9.65 5.85 35.91
C THR A 58 8.73 6.63 34.98
N HIS A 59 8.00 7.56 35.57
CA HIS A 59 7.09 8.46 34.89
C HIS A 59 7.81 9.76 34.58
N PHE A 60 7.56 10.29 33.39
CA PHE A 60 7.98 11.62 32.95
C PHE A 60 6.78 12.55 32.93
N GLU A 61 7.07 13.82 33.23
CA GLU A 61 6.18 14.94 33.05
C GLU A 61 6.57 15.64 31.74
N ILE A 62 5.62 15.81 30.82
CA ILE A 62 5.88 16.45 29.53
C ILE A 62 5.19 17.80 29.51
N GLU A 63 5.99 18.86 29.47
CA GLU A 63 5.50 20.22 29.31
C GLU A 63 5.40 20.55 27.83
N ILE A 64 4.22 20.94 27.36
CA ILE A 64 4.00 21.35 25.97
C ILE A 64 3.85 22.87 25.92
N LEU A 65 4.80 23.52 25.25
CA LEU A 65 4.83 24.96 25.00
C LEU A 65 4.47 25.25 23.55
N ASP A 66 3.85 26.40 23.28
CA ASP A 66 3.67 26.91 21.92
C ASP A 66 5.02 27.36 21.33
N ALA A 67 5.38 26.88 20.15
CA ALA A 67 6.70 27.15 19.57
C ALA A 67 6.94 28.64 19.25
N GLN A 68 5.89 29.41 18.98
CA GLN A 68 6.00 30.82 18.59
C GLN A 68 5.96 31.75 19.81
N THR A 69 4.99 31.55 20.67
CA THR A 69 4.72 32.42 21.82
C THR A 69 5.44 31.97 23.09
N ARG A 70 5.98 30.74 23.10
CA ARG A 70 6.60 30.08 24.26
C ARG A 70 5.67 29.96 25.47
N LYS A 71 4.38 30.19 25.28
CA LYS A 71 3.37 30.04 26.33
C LYS A 71 3.09 28.57 26.55
N GLN A 72 2.92 28.19 27.81
CA GLN A 72 2.52 26.84 28.17
C GLN A 72 1.10 26.56 27.69
N ILE A 73 0.94 25.47 26.94
CA ILE A 73 -0.36 25.00 26.45
C ILE A 73 -0.95 24.01 27.45
N CYS A 74 -0.18 22.98 27.81
CA CYS A 74 -0.58 21.99 28.79
C CYS A 74 0.62 21.21 29.35
N ILE A 75 0.39 20.52 30.45
CA ILE A 75 1.33 19.56 31.04
C ILE A 75 0.68 18.17 30.95
N LEU A 76 1.46 17.18 30.53
CA LEU A 76 1.05 15.79 30.44
C LEU A 76 1.79 14.97 31.49
N ASP A 77 1.07 14.59 32.53
CA ASP A 77 1.60 13.75 33.60
C ASP A 77 1.63 12.26 33.25
N LYS A 78 2.45 11.51 34.00
CA LYS A 78 2.47 10.04 33.99
C LYS A 78 2.76 9.46 32.60
N VAL A 79 3.65 10.08 31.83
CA VAL A 79 4.10 9.51 30.56
C VAL A 79 5.16 8.45 30.83
N THR A 80 5.00 7.25 30.28
CA THR A 80 5.96 6.15 30.49
C THR A 80 7.16 6.30 29.57
N GLN A 81 8.32 5.77 29.95
CA GLN A 81 9.54 5.88 29.12
C GLN A 81 9.40 5.22 27.74
N SER A 82 8.60 4.15 27.66
CA SER A 82 8.29 3.43 26.43
C SER A 82 7.24 4.12 25.56
N SER A 83 6.59 5.19 26.05
CA SER A 83 5.65 5.97 25.25
C SER A 83 6.39 6.58 24.06
N THR A 84 5.71 6.62 22.93
CA THR A 84 6.21 7.24 21.71
C THR A 84 5.74 8.68 21.58
N ILE A 85 6.34 9.44 20.68
CA ILE A 85 5.86 10.78 20.30
C ILE A 85 4.42 10.73 19.78
N HIS A 86 4.05 9.65 19.09
CA HIS A 86 2.65 9.43 18.71
C HIS A 86 1.72 9.39 19.93
N ASP A 87 2.09 8.64 20.98
CA ASP A 87 1.30 8.53 22.21
C ASP A 87 1.17 9.89 22.93
N VAL A 88 2.24 10.68 22.91
CA VAL A 88 2.23 12.06 23.46
C VAL A 88 1.26 12.94 22.69
N LYS A 89 1.28 12.90 21.34
CA LYS A 89 0.32 13.65 20.52
C LYS A 89 -1.13 13.22 20.78
N GLN A 90 -1.37 11.92 20.98
CA GLN A 90 -2.70 11.41 21.35
C GLN A 90 -3.15 11.91 22.73
N LYS A 91 -2.26 11.90 23.73
CA LYS A 91 -2.54 12.48 25.05
C LYS A 91 -2.76 13.99 24.99
N PHE A 92 -1.97 14.69 24.18
CA PHE A 92 -2.12 16.13 23.95
C PHE A 92 -3.48 16.46 23.34
N HIS A 93 -3.93 15.69 22.35
CA HIS A 93 -5.27 15.85 21.78
C HIS A 93 -6.38 15.62 22.80
N LYS A 94 -6.24 14.62 23.69
CA LYS A 94 -7.21 14.38 24.78
C LYS A 94 -7.30 15.56 25.75
N ALA A 95 -6.16 16.19 26.08
CA ALA A 95 -6.11 17.36 26.94
C ALA A 95 -6.62 18.63 26.21
N CYS A 96 -6.32 18.75 24.92
CA CYS A 96 -6.67 19.91 24.10
C CYS A 96 -7.30 19.45 22.77
N PRO A 97 -8.64 19.21 22.72
CA PRO A 97 -9.32 18.61 21.57
C PRO A 97 -9.17 19.35 20.23
N LYS A 98 -8.82 20.65 20.26
CA LYS A 98 -8.54 21.44 19.05
C LYS A 98 -7.31 20.93 18.28
N TRP A 99 -6.36 20.31 18.98
CA TRP A 99 -5.07 19.90 18.45
C TRP A 99 -5.09 18.43 18.04
N TYR A 100 -5.51 18.16 16.81
CA TYR A 100 -5.48 16.80 16.27
C TYR A 100 -4.04 16.28 16.15
N PRO A 101 -3.77 15.00 16.47
CA PRO A 101 -2.41 14.46 16.51
C PRO A 101 -1.61 14.67 15.23
N SER A 102 -2.25 14.48 14.06
CA SER A 102 -1.60 14.66 12.76
C SER A 102 -1.19 16.10 12.47
N ARG A 103 -1.92 17.09 13.02
CA ARG A 103 -1.67 18.52 12.81
C ARG A 103 -0.55 19.06 13.71
N VAL A 104 -0.14 18.30 14.73
CA VAL A 104 0.84 18.76 15.71
C VAL A 104 2.23 18.30 15.32
N GLY A 105 3.12 19.27 15.07
CA GLY A 105 4.56 19.06 15.04
C GLY A 105 5.15 19.30 16.42
N LEU A 106 5.88 18.33 16.97
CA LEU A 106 6.59 18.48 18.25
C LEU A 106 8.10 18.59 18.01
N GLN A 107 8.75 19.51 18.69
CA GLN A 107 10.19 19.79 18.60
C GLN A 107 10.80 19.84 20.01
N LEU A 108 12.07 19.45 20.16
CA LEU A 108 12.82 19.62 21.41
C LEU A 108 13.24 21.08 21.63
N GLU A 109 13.51 21.80 20.54
CA GLU A 109 13.95 23.19 20.54
C GLU A 109 13.11 23.99 19.55
N CYS A 110 12.78 25.24 19.89
CA CYS A 110 12.09 26.15 18.97
C CYS A 110 12.85 26.26 17.64
N GLY A 111 12.21 25.85 16.53
CA GLY A 111 12.83 25.89 15.19
C GLY A 111 13.71 24.70 14.84
N GLY A 112 13.85 23.72 15.73
CA GLY A 112 14.54 22.46 15.45
C GLY A 112 13.76 21.51 14.53
N PRO A 113 14.30 20.34 14.19
CA PRO A 113 13.57 19.35 13.39
C PRO A 113 12.37 18.78 14.16
N PHE A 114 11.28 18.47 13.44
CA PHE A 114 10.14 17.78 14.04
C PHE A 114 10.50 16.35 14.44
N LEU A 115 10.07 15.96 15.64
CA LEU A 115 10.24 14.61 16.15
C LEU A 115 9.36 13.64 15.39
N LYS A 116 9.96 12.52 14.98
CA LYS A 116 9.24 11.43 14.31
C LYS A 116 8.38 10.67 15.33
N ASP A 117 7.21 10.23 14.88
CA ASP A 117 6.19 9.61 15.73
C ASP A 117 6.66 8.35 16.47
N TYR A 118 7.62 7.59 15.91
CA TYR A 118 8.15 6.35 16.52
C TYR A 118 9.22 6.58 17.59
N ILE A 119 9.73 7.80 17.75
CA ILE A 119 10.75 8.13 18.74
C ILE A 119 10.15 7.91 20.14
N THR A 120 10.90 7.26 21.03
CA THR A 120 10.46 7.02 22.41
C THR A 120 10.90 8.15 23.32
N ILE A 121 10.12 8.42 24.38
CA ILE A 121 10.46 9.46 25.36
C ILE A 121 11.80 9.18 26.03
N GLN A 122 12.13 7.91 26.30
CA GLN A 122 13.45 7.54 26.84
C GLN A 122 14.62 8.06 26.02
N SER A 123 14.50 8.12 24.69
CA SER A 123 15.59 8.53 23.80
C SER A 123 15.84 10.05 23.80
N ILE A 124 14.87 10.83 24.29
CA ILE A 124 14.92 12.30 24.30
C ILE A 124 14.91 12.90 25.71
N ALA A 125 14.54 12.12 26.73
CA ALA A 125 14.42 12.61 28.09
C ALA A 125 15.80 12.79 28.75
N ALA A 126 16.20 14.04 28.95
CA ALA A 126 17.39 14.40 29.73
C ALA A 126 17.11 14.48 31.24
N SER A 127 15.85 14.70 31.64
CA SER A 127 15.44 14.82 33.04
C SER A 127 14.04 14.25 33.27
N SER A 128 13.53 14.27 34.51
CA SER A 128 12.15 13.86 34.83
C SER A 128 11.08 14.72 34.15
N ILE A 129 11.46 15.92 33.71
CA ILE A 129 10.61 16.85 32.96
C ILE A 129 11.17 16.98 31.55
N VAL A 130 10.30 16.83 30.55
CA VAL A 130 10.65 17.01 29.13
C VAL A 130 9.80 18.13 28.56
N THR A 131 10.45 19.22 28.17
CA THR A 131 9.77 20.34 27.49
C THR A 131 9.75 20.08 25.98
N LEU A 132 8.57 20.16 25.38
CA LEU A 132 8.35 20.02 23.94
C LEU A 132 7.66 21.27 23.39
N TYR A 133 8.09 21.73 22.22
CA TYR A 133 7.48 22.84 21.51
C TYR A 133 6.54 22.34 20.44
N ALA A 134 5.28 22.75 20.52
CA ALA A 134 4.22 22.41 19.58
C ALA A 134 4.04 23.50 18.51
N THR A 135 3.93 23.05 17.26
CA THR A 135 3.62 23.89 16.09
C THR A 135 2.38 23.31 15.39
N ASP A 136 1.45 24.18 14.99
CA ASP A 136 0.33 23.80 14.10
C ASP A 136 0.83 23.67 12.65
N LEU A 137 0.78 22.45 12.12
CA LEU A 137 1.16 22.14 10.73
C LEU A 137 0.02 22.39 9.74
N GLY A 138 -1.15 22.85 10.18
CA GLY A 138 -2.33 23.01 9.32
C GLY A 138 -3.06 21.69 9.11
N GLN A 139 -3.97 21.63 8.13
CA GLN A 139 -4.71 20.42 7.81
C GLN A 139 -3.79 19.40 7.11
N GLN A 140 -3.76 18.19 7.64
CA GLN A 140 -2.86 17.12 7.23
C GLN A 140 -3.65 15.96 6.63
N VAL A 141 -3.07 15.29 5.64
CA VAL A 141 -3.67 14.16 4.94
C VAL A 141 -2.63 13.03 4.87
N SER A 142 -3.08 11.78 4.96
CA SER A 142 -2.18 10.63 4.85
C SER A 142 -1.58 10.52 3.45
N TRP A 143 -0.32 10.11 3.34
CA TRP A 143 0.32 9.90 2.04
C TRP A 143 -0.43 8.89 1.15
N THR A 144 -0.99 7.83 1.73
CA THR A 144 -1.81 6.86 0.98
C THR A 144 -3.02 7.54 0.34
N THR A 145 -3.73 8.39 1.09
CA THR A 145 -4.84 9.17 0.53
C THR A 145 -4.37 10.09 -0.59
N VAL A 146 -3.17 10.68 -0.46
CA VAL A 146 -2.63 11.56 -1.50
C VAL A 146 -2.43 10.81 -2.80
N PHE A 147 -1.69 9.71 -2.78
CA PHE A 147 -1.44 8.90 -3.98
C PHE A 147 -2.73 8.34 -4.59
N LEU A 148 -3.66 7.85 -3.77
CA LEU A 148 -4.94 7.36 -4.28
C LEU A 148 -5.76 8.45 -4.98
N ALA A 149 -5.85 9.65 -4.40
CA ALA A 149 -6.57 10.76 -5.01
C ALA A 149 -5.85 11.28 -6.27
N GLU A 150 -4.53 11.37 -6.23
CA GLU A 150 -3.67 11.77 -7.35
C GLU A 150 -3.87 10.86 -8.57
N TYR A 151 -3.94 9.54 -8.37
CA TYR A 151 -4.06 8.56 -9.47
C TYR A 151 -5.50 8.21 -9.87
N THR A 152 -6.46 8.32 -8.95
CA THR A 152 -7.88 8.09 -9.28
C THR A 152 -8.41 9.16 -10.24
N GLY A 153 -7.99 10.41 -10.07
CA GLY A 153 -8.45 11.51 -10.92
C GLY A 153 -8.13 11.31 -12.40
N PRO A 154 -6.85 11.10 -12.80
CA PRO A 154 -6.48 10.81 -14.18
C PRO A 154 -7.29 9.69 -14.81
N LEU A 155 -7.51 8.58 -14.08
CA LEU A 155 -8.31 7.45 -14.56
C LEU A 155 -9.75 7.90 -14.90
N LEU A 156 -10.43 8.58 -13.97
CA LEU A 156 -11.81 9.02 -14.18
C LEU A 156 -11.90 10.12 -15.24
N ILE A 157 -11.01 11.10 -15.19
CA ILE A 157 -10.96 12.23 -16.12
C ILE A 157 -10.77 11.72 -17.53
N TYR A 158 -9.80 10.84 -17.79
CA TYR A 158 -9.59 10.30 -19.13
C TYR A 158 -10.84 9.59 -19.65
N LEU A 159 -11.51 8.79 -18.81
CA LEU A 159 -12.76 8.12 -19.17
C LEU A 159 -13.87 9.11 -19.53
N LEU A 160 -13.99 10.24 -18.82
CA LEU A 160 -14.95 11.30 -19.16
C LEU A 160 -14.71 11.88 -20.57
N PHE A 161 -13.44 12.16 -20.92
CA PHE A 161 -13.08 12.61 -22.28
C PHE A 161 -13.34 11.52 -23.32
N TYR A 162 -13.01 10.26 -23.01
CA TYR A 162 -13.26 9.13 -23.89
C TYR A 162 -14.75 8.95 -24.23
N LEU A 163 -15.65 9.17 -23.27
CA LEU A 163 -17.10 9.15 -23.49
C LEU A 163 -17.60 10.25 -24.46
N ARG A 164 -16.78 11.28 -24.73
CA ARG A 164 -17.11 12.45 -25.56
C ARG A 164 -18.41 13.14 -25.11
N ILE A 165 -18.48 13.51 -23.84
CA ILE A 165 -19.65 14.20 -23.28
C ILE A 165 -19.90 15.51 -24.05
N PRO A 166 -21.16 15.85 -24.41
CA PRO A 166 -21.48 17.03 -25.22
C PRO A 166 -21.02 18.38 -24.65
N CYS A 167 -20.72 18.45 -23.35
CA CYS A 167 -20.17 19.65 -22.71
C CYS A 167 -18.70 19.91 -23.08
N ILE A 168 -17.98 18.90 -23.57
CA ILE A 168 -16.53 18.96 -23.88
C ILE A 168 -16.30 19.05 -25.38
N TYR A 169 -17.07 18.29 -26.16
CA TYR A 169 -16.96 18.24 -27.62
C TYR A 169 -18.31 18.52 -28.27
N ASP A 170 -18.27 19.04 -29.51
CA ASP A 170 -19.48 19.23 -30.29
C ASP A 170 -20.23 17.90 -30.47
N GLY A 171 -21.50 17.88 -30.05
CA GLY A 171 -22.32 16.68 -30.06
C GLY A 171 -22.64 16.17 -31.47
N LYS A 172 -22.78 17.08 -32.45
CA LYS A 172 -23.06 16.69 -33.84
C LYS A 172 -21.85 16.03 -34.47
N GLU A 173 -20.66 16.60 -34.26
CA GLU A 173 -19.41 16.04 -34.76
C GLU A 173 -19.06 14.71 -34.08
N SER A 174 -19.30 14.61 -32.78
CA SER A 174 -19.08 13.40 -32.00
C SER A 174 -19.99 12.24 -32.43
N ALA A 175 -21.26 12.53 -32.78
CA ALA A 175 -22.20 11.53 -33.27
C ALA A 175 -21.89 11.09 -34.71
N ARG A 176 -21.35 12.00 -35.54
CA ARG A 176 -21.01 11.71 -36.94
C ARG A 176 -19.71 10.92 -37.09
N ARG A 177 -18.74 11.10 -36.20
CA ARG A 177 -17.42 10.49 -36.31
C ARG A 177 -17.21 9.34 -35.34
N LEU A 178 -17.03 8.15 -35.90
CA LEU A 178 -16.58 6.99 -35.16
C LEU A 178 -15.18 7.20 -34.59
N ARG A 179 -14.90 6.59 -33.42
CA ARG A 179 -13.58 6.60 -32.82
C ARG A 179 -12.66 5.67 -33.58
N HIS A 180 -11.42 6.10 -33.81
CA HIS A 180 -10.41 5.24 -34.40
C HIS A 180 -9.96 4.15 -33.40
N PRO A 181 -9.56 2.94 -33.86
CA PRO A 181 -9.09 1.87 -32.99
C PRO A 181 -7.99 2.29 -32.01
N VAL A 182 -7.08 3.17 -32.44
CA VAL A 182 -6.01 3.71 -31.59
C VAL A 182 -6.52 4.51 -30.39
N VAL A 183 -7.69 5.15 -30.48
CA VAL A 183 -8.30 5.89 -29.36
C VAL A 183 -8.77 4.91 -28.28
N HIS A 184 -9.36 3.77 -28.68
CA HIS A 184 -9.73 2.70 -27.76
C HIS A 184 -8.50 2.09 -27.09
N LEU A 185 -7.44 1.86 -27.87
CA LEU A 185 -6.18 1.34 -27.34
C LEU A 185 -5.50 2.32 -26.38
N ALA A 186 -5.50 3.62 -26.69
CA ALA A 186 -5.00 4.66 -25.82
C ALA A 186 -5.77 4.72 -24.49
N CYS A 187 -7.11 4.64 -24.55
CA CYS A 187 -7.95 4.54 -23.36
C CYS A 187 -7.58 3.32 -22.51
N PHE A 188 -7.43 2.16 -23.14
CA PHE A 188 -7.03 0.93 -22.47
C PHE A 188 -5.65 1.05 -21.80
N CYS A 189 -4.63 1.52 -22.53
CA CYS A 189 -3.28 1.73 -22.00
C CYS A 189 -3.28 2.70 -20.81
N HIS A 190 -3.95 3.84 -20.94
CA HIS A 190 -4.06 4.83 -19.87
C HIS A 190 -4.79 4.27 -18.64
N CYS A 191 -5.87 3.50 -18.85
CA CYS A 191 -6.58 2.86 -17.75
C CYS A 191 -5.69 1.83 -17.03
N ILE A 192 -5.01 0.94 -17.77
CA ILE A 192 -4.09 -0.04 -17.17
C ILE A 192 -3.02 0.64 -16.35
N HIS A 193 -2.44 1.71 -16.86
CA HIS A 193 -1.38 2.45 -16.19
C HIS A 193 -1.83 2.99 -14.82
N TYR A 194 -2.94 3.74 -14.78
CA TYR A 194 -3.43 4.28 -13.51
C TYR A 194 -4.05 3.21 -12.59
N ILE A 195 -4.64 2.14 -13.15
CA ILE A 195 -5.08 0.99 -12.35
C ILE A 195 -3.87 0.31 -11.69
N ARG A 196 -2.76 0.12 -12.41
CA ARG A 196 -1.50 -0.39 -11.84
C ARG A 196 -1.04 0.49 -10.69
N TYR A 197 -0.95 1.81 -10.88
CA TYR A 197 -0.56 2.75 -9.82
C TYR A 197 -1.45 2.65 -8.58
N LEU A 198 -2.78 2.54 -8.76
CA LEU A 198 -3.72 2.38 -7.65
C LEU A 198 -3.50 1.05 -6.92
N LEU A 199 -3.35 -0.06 -7.65
CA LEU A 199 -3.10 -1.37 -7.07
C LEU A 199 -1.74 -1.42 -6.36
N GLU A 200 -0.70 -0.84 -6.94
CA GLU A 200 0.63 -0.77 -6.34
C GLU A 200 0.61 0.09 -5.07
N THR A 201 -0.09 1.22 -5.08
CA THR A 201 -0.28 2.06 -3.88
C THR A 201 -0.96 1.31 -2.75
N LEU A 202 -1.96 0.47 -3.07
CA LEU A 202 -2.73 -0.28 -2.08
C LEU A 202 -2.00 -1.53 -1.56
N PHE A 203 -1.30 -2.25 -2.44
CA PHE A 203 -0.83 -3.62 -2.16
C PHE A 203 0.68 -3.80 -2.18
N VAL A 204 1.42 -2.93 -2.87
CA VAL A 204 2.87 -3.09 -3.07
C VAL A 204 3.64 -2.06 -2.24
N HIS A 205 3.28 -0.78 -2.30
CA HIS A 205 4.01 0.28 -1.65
C HIS A 205 3.79 0.29 -0.14
N LYS A 206 4.90 0.28 0.60
CA LYS A 206 4.92 0.54 2.04
C LYS A 206 5.00 2.04 2.27
N VAL A 207 3.87 2.71 2.12
CA VAL A 207 3.78 4.15 2.36
C VAL A 207 4.04 4.39 3.86
N SER A 208 5.02 5.25 4.16
CA SER A 208 5.30 5.60 5.55
C SER A 208 4.05 6.19 6.22
N ALA A 209 3.88 5.97 7.54
CA ALA A 209 2.76 6.51 8.33
C ALA A 209 2.76 8.06 8.47
N GLY A 210 3.53 8.76 7.63
CA GLY A 210 3.61 10.20 7.59
C GLY A 210 2.33 10.84 7.02
N HIS A 211 2.21 12.12 7.31
CA HIS A 211 1.18 12.99 6.75
C HIS A 211 1.85 14.13 5.98
N THR A 212 1.10 14.73 5.07
CA THR A 212 1.52 15.91 4.32
C THR A 212 0.42 16.98 4.36
N PRO A 213 0.78 18.28 4.26
CA PRO A 213 -0.21 19.35 4.17
C PRO A 213 -1.21 19.13 3.03
N LEU A 214 -2.50 19.40 3.29
CA LEU A 214 -3.58 19.30 2.30
C LEU A 214 -3.30 20.09 1.01
N LYS A 215 -2.59 21.23 1.12
CA LYS A 215 -2.19 22.02 -0.05
C LYS A 215 -1.36 21.20 -1.05
N ASN A 216 -0.48 20.31 -0.57
CA ASN A 216 0.36 19.48 -1.45
C ASN A 216 -0.50 18.49 -2.24
N LEU A 217 -1.53 17.91 -1.62
CA LEU A 217 -2.52 17.08 -2.31
C LEU A 217 -3.21 17.87 -3.42
N ILE A 218 -3.73 19.05 -3.10
CA ILE A 218 -4.45 19.89 -4.09
C ILE A 218 -3.53 20.24 -5.26
N THR A 219 -2.29 20.66 -4.98
CA THR A 219 -1.30 21.01 -6.02
C THR A 219 -0.98 19.81 -6.91
N SER A 220 -0.75 18.63 -6.31
CA SER A 220 -0.39 17.44 -7.07
C SER A 220 -1.57 16.96 -7.91
N CYS A 221 -2.78 16.88 -7.35
CA CYS A 221 -3.99 16.57 -8.11
C CYS A 221 -4.19 17.56 -9.26
N ALA A 222 -4.12 18.87 -9.02
CA ALA A 222 -4.29 19.87 -10.08
C ALA A 222 -3.32 19.66 -11.25
N PHE A 223 -2.06 19.31 -10.95
CA PHE A 223 -1.05 19.02 -11.96
C PHE A 223 -1.40 17.77 -12.79
N TYR A 224 -1.57 16.60 -12.14
CA TYR A 224 -1.81 15.34 -12.85
C TYR A 224 -3.17 15.32 -13.57
N TRP A 225 -4.20 15.88 -12.94
CA TRP A 225 -5.55 15.93 -13.50
C TRP A 225 -5.63 16.88 -14.70
N GLY A 226 -4.96 18.03 -14.60
CA GLY A 226 -4.85 18.98 -15.69
C GLY A 226 -4.08 18.41 -16.88
N PHE A 227 -2.93 17.77 -16.62
CA PHE A 227 -2.13 17.13 -17.66
C PHE A 227 -2.90 15.99 -18.36
N THR A 228 -3.60 15.17 -17.57
CA THR A 228 -4.47 14.11 -18.12
C THR A 228 -5.59 14.69 -18.98
N SER A 229 -6.24 15.75 -18.52
CA SER A 229 -7.29 16.44 -19.27
C SER A 229 -6.76 16.95 -20.61
N TRP A 230 -5.56 17.53 -20.61
CA TRP A 230 -4.90 18.02 -21.82
C TRP A 230 -4.66 16.88 -22.81
N ILE A 231 -4.00 15.80 -22.41
CA ILE A 231 -3.73 14.65 -23.28
C ILE A 231 -5.04 14.01 -23.78
N ALA A 232 -5.97 13.76 -22.86
CA ALA A 232 -7.23 13.10 -23.16
C ALA A 232 -8.10 13.92 -24.12
N TYR A 233 -8.07 15.26 -23.99
CA TYR A 233 -8.80 16.16 -24.88
C TYR A 233 -8.41 15.92 -26.35
N TYR A 234 -7.10 15.93 -26.65
CA TYR A 234 -6.62 15.80 -28.03
C TYR A 234 -6.81 14.39 -28.60
N ILE A 235 -6.48 13.34 -27.84
CA ILE A 235 -6.60 11.96 -28.31
C ILE A 235 -8.06 11.59 -28.59
N ASN A 236 -8.98 12.04 -27.73
CA ASN A 236 -10.38 11.68 -27.84
C ASN A 236 -11.18 12.65 -28.71
N HIS A 237 -10.58 13.74 -29.21
CA HIS A 237 -11.27 14.73 -30.03
C HIS A 237 -11.92 14.08 -31.28
N PRO A 238 -13.14 14.48 -31.72
CA PRO A 238 -13.76 13.95 -32.93
C PRO A 238 -12.90 14.10 -34.19
N LEU A 239 -12.11 15.17 -34.28
CA LEU A 239 -11.19 15.47 -35.38
C LEU A 239 -9.79 14.84 -35.22
N TYR A 240 -9.59 13.96 -34.23
CA TYR A 240 -8.32 13.26 -34.07
C TYR A 240 -7.98 12.46 -35.32
N THR A 241 -6.76 12.61 -35.82
CA THR A 241 -6.23 11.86 -36.96
C THR A 241 -5.29 10.75 -36.47
N PRO A 242 -5.42 9.51 -36.97
CA PRO A 242 -4.52 8.43 -36.60
C PRO A 242 -3.05 8.70 -36.95
N PRO A 243 -2.11 8.00 -36.30
CA PRO A 243 -0.68 8.11 -36.57
C PRO A 243 -0.32 7.88 -38.04
N SER A 244 0.63 8.66 -38.53
CA SER A 244 1.03 8.70 -39.95
C SER A 244 1.73 7.44 -40.42
N PHE A 245 2.40 6.69 -39.54
CA PHE A 245 3.05 5.42 -39.89
C PHE A 245 2.13 4.20 -39.65
N GLY A 246 0.84 4.43 -39.37
CA GLY A 246 -0.21 3.43 -39.36
C GLY A 246 -0.07 2.34 -38.28
N ASN A 247 -0.65 1.17 -38.56
CA ASN A 247 -0.82 0.09 -37.58
C ASN A 247 0.50 -0.47 -37.04
N ARG A 248 1.59 -0.40 -37.81
CA ARG A 248 2.91 -0.89 -37.36
C ARG A 248 3.44 -0.06 -36.20
N GLN A 249 3.38 1.28 -36.30
CA GLN A 249 3.74 2.20 -35.23
C GLN A 249 2.86 1.98 -34.00
N ILE A 250 1.54 1.87 -34.20
CA ILE A 250 0.60 1.65 -33.09
C ILE A 250 0.91 0.35 -32.35
N THR A 251 1.11 -0.76 -33.08
CA THR A 251 1.30 -2.08 -32.50
C THR A 251 2.63 -2.20 -31.75
N VAL A 252 3.73 -1.74 -32.36
CA VAL A 252 5.06 -1.77 -31.72
C VAL A 252 5.07 -0.92 -30.45
N SER A 253 4.50 0.28 -30.52
CA SER A 253 4.43 1.18 -29.37
C SER A 253 3.53 0.62 -28.26
N ALA A 254 2.41 -0.02 -28.58
CA ALA A 254 1.57 -0.68 -27.58
C ALA A 254 2.28 -1.85 -26.89
N ILE A 255 3.05 -2.66 -27.63
CA ILE A 255 3.85 -3.74 -27.05
C ILE A 255 4.93 -3.16 -26.12
N ASN A 256 5.66 -2.14 -26.57
CA ASN A 256 6.69 -1.49 -25.75
C ASN A 256 6.09 -0.86 -24.49
N PHE A 257 4.92 -0.24 -24.60
CA PHE A 257 4.17 0.27 -23.45
C PHE A 257 3.90 -0.83 -22.42
N LEU A 258 3.36 -1.98 -22.84
CA LEU A 258 3.05 -3.09 -21.94
C LEU A 258 4.31 -3.70 -21.30
N ILE A 259 5.41 -3.79 -22.06
CA ILE A 259 6.72 -4.21 -21.52
C ILE A 259 7.19 -3.23 -20.45
N CYS A 260 7.05 -1.93 -20.68
CA CYS A 260 7.42 -0.91 -19.71
C CYS A 260 6.54 -0.94 -18.45
N GLU A 261 5.22 -1.08 -18.60
CA GLU A 261 4.31 -1.22 -17.46
C GLU A 261 4.64 -2.46 -16.61
N ALA A 262 4.92 -3.60 -17.25
CA ALA A 262 5.35 -4.80 -16.56
C ALA A 262 6.71 -4.59 -15.86
N GLY A 263 7.67 -3.97 -16.55
CA GLY A 263 8.98 -3.66 -15.99
C GLY A 263 8.90 -2.76 -14.76
N ASN A 264 8.14 -1.68 -14.84
CA ASN A 264 7.89 -0.77 -13.71
C ASN A 264 7.31 -1.55 -12.52
N HIS A 265 6.27 -2.36 -12.76
CA HIS A 265 5.66 -3.18 -11.72
C HIS A 265 6.65 -4.11 -11.02
N PHE A 266 7.44 -4.88 -11.78
CA PHE A 266 8.41 -5.81 -11.20
C PHE A 266 9.49 -5.09 -10.39
N ILE A 267 9.92 -3.91 -10.82
CA ILE A 267 10.87 -3.10 -10.06
C ILE A 267 10.21 -2.60 -8.76
N ASN A 268 8.97 -2.11 -8.80
CA ASN A 268 8.26 -1.65 -7.59
C ASN A 268 8.03 -2.78 -6.59
N VAL A 269 7.70 -3.99 -7.05
CA VAL A 269 7.60 -5.18 -6.20
C VAL A 269 8.95 -5.56 -5.59
N MET A 270 10.03 -5.45 -6.34
CA MET A 270 11.37 -5.68 -5.80
C MET A 270 11.73 -4.62 -4.74
N LEU A 271 11.46 -3.35 -5.01
CA LEU A 271 11.73 -2.24 -4.09
C LEU A 271 10.90 -2.32 -2.80
N SER A 272 9.71 -2.92 -2.83
CA SER A 272 8.88 -3.07 -1.62
C SER A 272 9.32 -4.21 -0.70
N HIS A 273 10.22 -5.08 -1.18
CA HIS A 273 10.69 -6.23 -0.41
C HIS A 273 11.41 -5.79 0.88
N PRO A 274 11.18 -6.43 2.04
CA PRO A 274 11.78 -6.04 3.32
C PRO A 274 13.30 -5.84 3.30
N ASN A 275 14.02 -6.64 2.52
CA ASN A 275 15.48 -6.55 2.37
C ASN A 275 15.96 -5.23 1.76
N HIS A 276 15.07 -4.50 1.09
CA HIS A 276 15.34 -3.24 0.42
C HIS A 276 14.65 -2.04 1.11
N THR A 277 14.00 -2.27 2.26
CA THR A 277 13.29 -1.23 3.02
C THR A 277 13.71 -1.22 4.50
N GLY A 278 14.19 -0.09 5.03
CA GLY A 278 14.49 0.10 6.46
C GLY A 278 15.97 0.36 6.78
N ASN A 279 16.34 0.30 8.07
CA ASN A 279 17.67 0.71 8.56
C ASN A 279 18.86 -0.14 8.05
N ASN A 280 18.60 -1.35 7.52
CA ASN A 280 19.62 -2.25 6.96
C ASN A 280 19.34 -2.56 5.48
N ALA A 281 18.70 -1.65 4.75
CA ALA A 281 18.35 -1.86 3.36
C ALA A 281 19.60 -2.00 2.49
N CYS A 282 19.67 -3.09 1.71
CA CYS A 282 20.65 -3.23 0.63
C CYS A 282 20.04 -2.67 -0.66
N PHE A 283 20.84 -2.07 -1.53
CA PHE A 283 20.36 -1.70 -2.86
C PHE A 283 19.97 -2.95 -3.66
N PRO A 284 18.85 -2.94 -4.39
CA PRO A 284 18.44 -4.09 -5.20
C PRO A 284 19.45 -4.35 -6.32
N SER A 285 19.74 -5.63 -6.59
CA SER A 285 20.57 -6.06 -7.70
C SER A 285 19.79 -6.90 -8.72
N PRO A 286 20.20 -6.91 -10.00
CA PRO A 286 19.59 -7.76 -11.03
C PRO A 286 19.47 -9.22 -10.59
N ASN A 287 18.36 -9.87 -10.94
CA ASN A 287 18.10 -11.29 -10.70
C ASN A 287 17.63 -12.01 -11.99
N TYR A 288 17.09 -13.22 -11.87
CA TYR A 288 16.63 -14.02 -13.02
C TYR A 288 15.48 -13.39 -13.82
N ASN A 289 14.75 -12.42 -13.25
CA ASN A 289 13.74 -11.66 -13.97
C ASN A 289 14.42 -10.62 -14.87
N PRO A 290 14.25 -10.70 -16.22
CA PRO A 290 14.92 -9.80 -17.15
C PRO A 290 14.55 -8.32 -16.95
N PHE A 291 13.38 -8.02 -16.38
CA PHE A 291 12.99 -6.64 -16.05
C PHE A 291 13.92 -6.00 -15.01
N THR A 292 14.57 -6.81 -14.17
CA THR A 292 15.52 -6.31 -13.16
C THR A 292 16.91 -6.04 -13.72
N TRP A 293 17.22 -6.50 -14.94
CA TRP A 293 18.53 -6.27 -15.57
C TRP A 293 18.78 -4.80 -15.88
N MET A 294 17.72 -3.99 -15.92
CA MET A 294 17.84 -2.55 -16.05
C MET A 294 18.66 -1.92 -14.90
N PHE A 295 18.76 -2.56 -13.72
CA PHE A 295 19.68 -2.14 -12.65
C PHE A 295 21.17 -2.19 -13.04
N PHE A 296 21.56 -2.90 -14.12
CA PHE A 296 22.92 -2.81 -14.64
C PHE A 296 23.23 -1.46 -15.31
N LEU A 297 22.19 -0.72 -15.73
CA LEU A 297 22.33 0.50 -16.54
C LEU A 297 21.95 1.76 -15.77
N VAL A 298 20.97 1.68 -14.86
CA VAL A 298 20.40 2.85 -14.16
C VAL A 298 20.09 2.54 -12.70
N SER A 299 20.15 3.57 -11.86
CA SER A 299 19.88 3.44 -10.43
C SER A 299 18.39 3.29 -10.09
N CYS A 300 17.50 3.89 -10.88
CA CYS A 300 16.06 3.89 -10.64
C CYS A 300 15.29 3.34 -11.86
N PRO A 301 15.35 2.02 -12.12
CA PRO A 301 14.72 1.42 -13.29
C PRO A 301 13.21 1.64 -13.40
N ASN A 302 12.51 1.79 -12.27
CA ASN A 302 11.08 2.08 -12.24
C ASN A 302 10.76 3.39 -12.99
N TYR A 303 11.56 4.44 -12.77
CA TYR A 303 11.40 5.70 -13.51
C TYR A 303 11.78 5.57 -14.98
N THR A 304 12.79 4.77 -15.31
CA THR A 304 13.15 4.50 -16.72
C THR A 304 12.02 3.79 -17.46
N TYR A 305 11.42 2.77 -16.84
CA TYR A 305 10.25 2.10 -17.41
C TYR A 305 9.05 3.05 -17.49
N GLU A 306 8.81 3.87 -16.48
CA GLU A 306 7.74 4.88 -16.52
C GLU A 306 7.87 5.85 -17.70
N ILE A 307 9.06 6.41 -17.90
CA ILE A 307 9.36 7.29 -19.05
C ILE A 307 9.16 6.51 -20.36
N GLY A 308 9.62 5.25 -20.39
CA GLY A 308 9.42 4.36 -21.54
C GLY A 308 7.95 4.12 -21.87
N SER A 309 7.07 3.98 -20.87
CA SER A 309 5.62 3.90 -21.05
C SER A 309 5.08 5.18 -21.68
N TRP A 310 5.41 6.36 -21.15
CA TRP A 310 4.90 7.63 -21.69
C TRP A 310 5.41 7.95 -23.09
N ILE A 311 6.69 7.65 -23.38
CA ILE A 311 7.24 7.75 -24.74
C ILE A 311 6.49 6.81 -25.68
N SER A 312 6.30 5.55 -25.29
CA SER A 312 5.58 4.56 -26.10
C SER A 312 4.13 4.99 -26.34
N PHE A 313 3.44 5.49 -25.31
CA PHE A 313 2.09 6.02 -25.42
C PHE A 313 2.01 7.19 -26.42
N THR A 314 2.97 8.10 -26.35
CA THR A 314 3.07 9.26 -27.25
C THR A 314 3.32 8.85 -28.69
N VAL A 315 4.24 7.91 -28.92
CA VAL A 315 4.50 7.39 -30.27
C VAL A 315 3.27 6.62 -30.77
N MET A 316 2.55 5.90 -29.91
CA MET A 316 1.33 5.19 -30.26
C MET A 316 0.21 6.14 -30.72
N THR A 317 0.04 7.28 -30.07
CA THR A 317 -1.05 8.23 -30.37
C THR A 317 -0.67 9.34 -31.34
N GLN A 318 0.63 9.58 -31.52
CA GLN A 318 1.20 10.67 -32.32
C GLN A 318 0.60 12.05 -31.98
N THR A 319 0.40 12.29 -30.69
CA THR A 319 -0.10 13.57 -30.18
C THR A 319 1.04 14.35 -29.51
N LEU A 320 1.34 15.55 -30.01
CA LEU A 320 2.30 16.52 -29.44
C LEU A 320 2.27 16.63 -27.89
N PRO A 321 1.10 16.60 -27.23
CA PRO A 321 1.00 16.59 -25.77
C PRO A 321 1.77 15.50 -25.01
N GLY A 322 2.07 14.36 -25.63
CA GLY A 322 2.75 13.26 -24.95
C GLY A 322 4.28 13.38 -24.93
N GLY A 323 4.86 14.19 -25.83
CA GLY A 323 6.32 14.31 -25.97
C GLY A 323 6.98 15.24 -24.94
N LEU A 324 6.20 15.87 -24.07
CA LEU A 324 6.65 16.87 -23.09
C LEU A 324 6.77 16.35 -21.66
N THR A 325 6.65 15.04 -21.44
CA THR A 325 6.77 14.41 -20.11
C THR A 325 7.85 13.34 -20.07
N ALA A 326 9.10 13.81 -20.02
CA ALA A 326 10.21 13.11 -19.38
C ALA A 326 10.78 14.02 -18.29
#